data_AF-A0A226N9B3-F1
#
_entry.id   AF-A0A226N9B3-F1
#
_cell.length_a   1.000
_cell.length_b   1.000
_cell.length_c   1.000
_cell.angle_alpha   90.00
_cell.angle_beta   90.00
_cell.angle_gamma   90.00
#
_symmetry.space_group_name_H-M   'P 1'
#
loop_
_entity.id
_entity.type
_entity.pdbx_description
1 polymer ?
#
loop_
_entity_poly.entity_id
_entity_poly.type
_entity_poly.pdbx_seq_one_letter_code
_entity_poly.pdbx_strand_id
1 'polypeptide(L)'
;MKLNERSLVFYATCDSPADNAGFLYKRGERHTAYHRRWFVLKGNMLFYFEERESREPVGVIVLEGCTVELCDSAEEFAFAIRFNGTKARTYVLAADSQAAMEAWVKALSRASFDYMRLVVRELEKQLEEMRWGCRHGPACCKARPLGMENSLPALPVVLPKENGCAVWNNAPSVDQLHGAAGCDGHTNTRPLPLPPHRRASSGDAGMAEISEFCRLHERYGQEVAQLRQDWQLRQHQHQP
;
A
#
# COMPACT_ATOMS: atom_id res chain seq x y z
N MET A 1 9.18 10.23 -14.81
CA MET A 1 8.81 8.83 -15.08
C MET A 1 7.75 8.80 -16.17
N LYS A 2 7.80 7.85 -17.12
CA LYS A 2 6.74 7.63 -18.10
C LYS A 2 5.81 6.56 -17.53
N LEU A 3 4.65 6.96 -17.02
CA LEU A 3 3.66 6.02 -16.49
C LEU A 3 2.92 5.34 -17.65
N ASN A 4 2.67 4.04 -17.53
CA ASN A 4 1.87 3.30 -18.49
C ASN A 4 0.39 3.63 -18.26
N GLU A 5 -0.24 4.28 -19.23
CA GLU A 5 -1.63 4.72 -19.17
C GLU A 5 -2.59 3.56 -18.89
N ARG A 6 -2.41 2.40 -19.55
CA ARG A 6 -3.27 1.23 -19.34
C ARG A 6 -3.20 0.73 -17.90
N SER A 7 -2.00 0.71 -17.31
CA SER A 7 -1.81 0.28 -15.92
C SER A 7 -2.42 1.28 -14.94
N LEU A 8 -2.34 2.59 -15.23
CA LEU A 8 -2.97 3.62 -14.41
C LEU A 8 -4.48 3.54 -14.44
N VAL A 9 -5.08 3.40 -15.62
CA VAL A 9 -6.54 3.24 -15.78
C VAL A 9 -7.02 1.99 -15.04
N PHE A 10 -6.29 0.88 -15.18
CA PHE A 10 -6.60 -0.35 -14.45
C PHE A 10 -6.52 -0.14 -12.93
N TYR A 11 -5.45 0.47 -12.42
CA TYR A 11 -5.32 0.72 -10.98
C TYR A 11 -6.39 1.68 -10.43
N ALA A 12 -6.75 2.70 -11.22
CA ALA A 12 -7.82 3.63 -10.85
C ALA A 12 -9.17 2.90 -10.69
N THR A 13 -9.45 1.92 -11.55
CA THR A 13 -10.76 1.27 -11.66
C THR A 13 -10.87 -0.11 -11.02
N CYS A 14 -9.77 -0.76 -10.64
CA CYS A 14 -9.80 -2.08 -10.01
C CYS A 14 -10.40 -2.04 -8.59
N ASP A 15 -10.77 -3.21 -8.09
CA ASP A 15 -11.40 -3.41 -6.78
C ASP A 15 -10.47 -3.20 -5.58
N SER A 16 -9.25 -2.68 -5.79
CA SER A 16 -8.39 -2.28 -4.68
C SER A 16 -9.10 -1.22 -3.83
N PRO A 17 -9.09 -1.33 -2.49
CA PRO A 17 -9.77 -0.38 -1.63
C PRO A 17 -9.22 1.04 -1.84
N ALA A 18 -10.12 2.02 -1.82
CA ALA A 18 -9.76 3.43 -1.84
C ALA A 18 -9.57 3.94 -0.41
N ASP A 19 -8.55 4.78 -0.19
CA ASP A 19 -8.31 5.45 1.09
C ASP A 19 -9.38 6.52 1.35
N ASN A 20 -9.86 7.16 0.29
CA ASN A 20 -11.01 8.05 0.30
C ASN A 20 -11.62 8.17 -1.12
N ALA A 21 -12.92 8.43 -1.21
CA ALA A 21 -13.58 8.71 -2.48
C ALA A 21 -14.80 9.61 -2.28
N GLY A 22 -15.08 10.50 -3.23
CA GLY A 22 -16.11 11.51 -3.06
C GLY A 22 -16.08 12.57 -4.16
N PHE A 23 -17.14 13.39 -4.22
CA PHE A 23 -17.16 14.53 -5.12
C PHE A 23 -16.37 15.70 -4.51
N LEU A 24 -15.63 16.40 -5.36
CA LEU A 24 -15.01 17.69 -5.05
C LEU A 24 -15.19 18.63 -6.23
N TYR A 25 -15.22 19.93 -5.95
CA TYR A 25 -15.15 20.98 -6.94
C TYR A 25 -13.70 21.33 -7.19
N LYS A 26 -13.23 21.12 -8.42
CA LYS A 26 -11.86 21.42 -8.82
C LYS A 26 -11.81 22.72 -9.61
N ARG A 27 -10.96 23.65 -9.17
CA ARG A 27 -10.68 24.88 -9.93
C ARG A 27 -9.94 24.56 -11.23
N GLY A 28 -10.38 25.17 -12.33
CA GLY A 28 -9.65 25.11 -13.59
C GLY A 28 -8.30 25.84 -13.50
N GLU A 29 -7.36 25.44 -14.36
CA GLU A 29 -6.01 26.03 -14.37
C GLU A 29 -5.95 27.30 -15.22
N ARG A 30 -6.63 27.30 -16.38
CA ARG A 30 -6.75 28.47 -17.26
C ARG A 30 -7.98 29.31 -16.94
N HIS A 31 -9.09 28.65 -16.65
CA HIS A 31 -10.34 29.28 -16.25
C HIS A 31 -10.53 29.07 -14.74
N THR A 32 -10.84 30.13 -14.00
CA THR A 32 -11.03 30.07 -12.55
C THR A 32 -12.34 29.40 -12.12
N ALA A 33 -13.14 28.92 -13.07
CA ALA A 33 -14.36 28.18 -12.81
C ALA A 33 -14.07 26.85 -12.08
N TYR A 34 -15.00 26.46 -11.22
CA TYR A 34 -14.97 25.20 -10.51
C TYR A 34 -15.79 24.15 -11.26
N HIS A 35 -15.24 22.94 -11.36
CA HIS A 35 -15.92 21.80 -11.97
C HIS A 35 -16.06 20.68 -10.96
N ARG A 36 -17.27 20.16 -10.80
CA ARG A 36 -17.54 19.00 -9.96
C ARG A 36 -16.94 17.75 -10.61
N ARG A 37 -16.14 17.00 -9.86
CA ARG A 37 -15.46 15.78 -10.31
C ARG A 37 -15.54 14.72 -9.23
N TRP A 38 -15.63 13.46 -9.63
CA TRP A 38 -15.53 12.33 -8.70
C TRP A 38 -14.06 12.01 -8.46
N PHE A 39 -13.60 12.12 -7.22
CA PHE A 39 -12.22 11.85 -6.83
C PHE A 39 -12.09 10.51 -6.12
N VAL A 40 -11.00 9.80 -6.38
CA VAL A 40 -10.65 8.54 -5.75
C VAL A 40 -9.17 8.58 -5.36
N LEU A 41 -8.88 8.45 -4.07
CA LEU A 41 -7.53 8.36 -3.53
C LEU A 41 -7.17 6.89 -3.31
N LYS A 42 -6.07 6.44 -3.91
CA LYS A 42 -5.50 5.10 -3.74
C LYS A 42 -3.98 5.21 -3.55
N GLY A 43 -3.50 4.98 -2.33
CA GLY A 43 -2.11 5.20 -1.96
C GLY A 43 -1.71 6.67 -2.14
N ASN A 44 -0.67 6.94 -2.92
CA ASN A 44 -0.22 8.29 -3.25
C ASN A 44 -0.77 8.83 -4.59
N MET A 45 -1.78 8.17 -5.16
CA MET A 45 -2.39 8.57 -6.43
C MET A 45 -3.83 9.05 -6.21
N LEU A 46 -4.09 10.30 -6.58
CA LEU A 46 -5.41 10.90 -6.55
C LEU A 46 -5.96 10.98 -7.99
N PHE A 47 -6.89 10.09 -8.29
CA PHE A 47 -7.60 10.06 -9.57
C PHE A 47 -8.83 10.95 -9.52
N TYR A 48 -9.20 11.51 -10.67
CA TYR A 48 -10.47 12.20 -10.82
C TYR A 48 -11.14 11.85 -12.14
N PHE A 49 -12.46 11.76 -12.08
CA PHE A 49 -13.35 11.34 -13.15
C PHE A 49 -14.39 12.43 -13.43
N GLU A 50 -15.03 12.40 -14.60
CA GLU A 50 -16.18 13.27 -14.88
C GLU A 50 -17.32 12.94 -13.92
N GLU A 51 -17.67 11.65 -13.82
CA GLU A 51 -18.73 11.12 -12.96
C GLU A 51 -18.27 9.86 -12.22
N ARG A 52 -19.07 9.37 -11.29
CA ARG A 52 -18.73 8.20 -10.45
C ARG A 52 -18.65 6.91 -11.27
N GLU A 53 -19.49 6.78 -12.30
CA GLU A 53 -19.62 5.59 -13.15
C GLU A 53 -18.66 5.62 -14.36
N SER A 54 -17.85 6.67 -14.47
CA SER A 54 -16.87 6.82 -15.55
C SER A 54 -15.83 5.71 -15.51
N ARG A 55 -15.56 5.10 -16.67
CA ARG A 55 -14.60 3.98 -16.80
C ARG A 55 -13.15 4.44 -16.91
N GLU A 56 -12.92 5.70 -17.24
CA GLU A 56 -11.59 6.25 -17.45
C GLU A 56 -11.40 7.51 -16.63
N PRO A 57 -10.27 7.64 -15.91
CA PRO A 57 -9.96 8.86 -15.19
C PRO A 57 -9.65 9.98 -16.19
N VAL A 58 -10.13 11.18 -15.87
CA VAL A 58 -9.79 12.40 -16.61
C VAL A 58 -8.37 12.84 -16.29
N GLY A 59 -7.87 12.49 -15.11
CA GLY A 59 -6.47 12.59 -14.80
C GLY A 59 -6.07 11.99 -13.46
N VAL A 60 -4.77 12.02 -13.21
CA VAL A 60 -4.15 11.58 -11.97
C VAL A 60 -3.25 12.68 -11.43
N ILE A 61 -3.28 12.84 -10.12
CA ILE A 61 -2.37 13.69 -9.36
C ILE A 61 -1.54 12.76 -8.48
N VAL A 62 -0.23 12.71 -8.74
CA VAL A 62 0.72 11.97 -7.90
C VAL A 62 1.10 12.88 -6.74
N LEU A 63 0.83 12.45 -5.50
CA LEU A 63 0.95 13.25 -4.28
C LEU A 63 2.37 13.24 -3.69
N GLU A 64 3.38 12.88 -4.48
CA GLU A 64 4.76 12.87 -4.03
C GLU A 64 5.26 14.32 -3.82
N GLY A 65 5.77 14.60 -2.61
CA GLY A 65 6.26 15.92 -2.25
C GLY A 65 5.18 17.02 -2.23
N CYS A 66 3.92 16.65 -2.02
CA CYS A 66 2.83 17.62 -1.90
C CYS A 66 2.65 18.12 -0.47
N THR A 67 2.14 19.34 -0.33
CA THR A 67 1.62 19.90 0.91
C THR A 67 0.15 20.24 0.72
N VAL A 68 -0.68 19.92 1.71
CA VAL A 68 -2.11 20.19 1.71
C VAL A 68 -2.37 21.32 2.70
N GLU A 69 -2.97 22.40 2.22
CA GLU A 69 -3.22 23.60 3.01
C GLU A 69 -4.67 24.04 2.86
N LEU A 70 -5.28 24.52 3.94
CA LEU A 70 -6.54 25.24 3.84
C LEU A 70 -6.28 26.56 3.10
N CYS A 71 -7.21 26.96 2.23
CA CYS A 71 -7.08 28.21 1.50
C CYS A 71 -8.35 29.04 1.63
N ASP A 72 -8.16 30.34 1.80
CA ASP A 72 -9.24 31.30 1.63
C ASP A 72 -9.52 31.44 0.12
N SER A 73 -10.72 31.03 -0.29
CA SER A 73 -11.15 31.00 -1.69
C SER A 73 -12.61 31.43 -1.78
N ALA A 74 -13.09 31.66 -3.02
CA ALA A 74 -14.48 32.01 -3.26
C ALA A 74 -15.47 30.89 -2.86
N GLU A 75 -15.02 29.64 -2.89
CA GLU A 75 -15.80 28.48 -2.44
C GLU A 75 -15.54 28.20 -0.96
N GLU A 76 -16.60 27.95 -0.20
CA GLU A 76 -16.50 27.47 1.18
C GLU A 76 -15.83 26.09 1.22
N PHE A 77 -15.17 25.77 2.33
CA PHE A 77 -14.51 24.48 2.55
C PHE A 77 -13.43 24.14 1.50
N ALA A 78 -12.73 25.17 1.02
CA ALA A 78 -11.67 25.04 0.04
C ALA A 78 -10.29 24.72 0.66
N PHE A 79 -9.52 23.92 -0.07
CA PHE A 79 -8.14 23.57 0.26
C PHE A 79 -7.30 23.44 -1.01
N ALA A 80 -5.99 23.51 -0.86
CA ALA A 80 -5.03 23.47 -1.95
C ALA A 80 -4.02 22.34 -1.76
N ILE A 81 -3.72 21.63 -2.86
CA ILE A 81 -2.58 20.72 -2.97
C ILE A 81 -1.48 21.49 -3.72
N ARG A 82 -0.38 21.78 -3.02
CA ARG A 82 0.81 22.45 -3.55
C ARG A 82 1.94 21.46 -3.69
N PHE A 83 2.81 21.68 -4.66
CA PHE A 83 4.02 20.91 -4.85
C PHE A 83 5.24 21.82 -4.75
N ASN A 84 6.36 21.26 -4.30
CA ASN A 84 7.60 22.01 -4.22
C ASN A 84 8.20 22.17 -5.62
N GLY A 85 8.44 23.41 -6.05
CA GLY A 85 9.09 23.71 -7.33
C GLY A 85 8.69 25.08 -7.88
N THR A 86 9.61 25.73 -8.60
CA THR A 86 9.44 27.10 -9.11
C THR A 86 8.31 27.29 -10.11
N LYS A 87 7.71 26.20 -10.64
CA LYS A 87 6.53 26.21 -11.53
C LYS A 87 5.57 25.04 -11.24
N ALA A 88 5.56 24.58 -9.99
CA ALA A 88 4.68 23.51 -9.58
C ALA A 88 3.20 23.92 -9.68
N ARG A 89 2.39 23.08 -10.32
CA ARG A 89 0.95 23.29 -10.42
C ARG A 89 0.31 23.22 -9.04
N THR A 90 -0.54 24.19 -8.70
CA THR A 90 -1.36 24.17 -7.49
C THR A 90 -2.77 23.73 -7.84
N TYR A 91 -3.29 22.72 -7.14
CA TYR A 91 -4.66 22.26 -7.32
C TYR A 91 -5.53 22.81 -6.20
N VAL A 92 -6.47 23.69 -6.53
CA VAL A 92 -7.46 24.19 -5.57
C VAL A 92 -8.73 23.38 -5.72
N LEU A 93 -9.17 22.80 -4.61
CA LEU A 93 -10.32 21.91 -4.48
C LEU A 93 -11.26 22.47 -3.41
N ALA A 94 -12.55 22.22 -3.54
CA ALA A 94 -13.54 22.54 -2.51
C ALA A 94 -14.48 21.35 -2.29
N ALA A 95 -14.82 21.09 -1.03
CA ALA A 95 -15.78 20.07 -0.65
C ALA A 95 -17.20 20.66 -0.50
N ASP A 96 -18.19 19.79 -0.39
CA ASP A 96 -19.60 20.20 -0.16
C ASP A 96 -19.92 20.52 1.30
N SER A 97 -19.01 20.20 2.21
CA SER A 97 -19.19 20.36 3.66
C SER A 97 -17.84 20.42 4.38
N GLN A 98 -17.84 21.01 5.57
CA GLN A 98 -16.66 21.04 6.44
C GLN A 98 -16.16 19.63 6.77
N ALA A 99 -17.05 18.70 7.12
CA ALA A 99 -16.68 17.32 7.45
C ALA A 99 -16.02 16.60 6.25
N ALA A 100 -16.54 16.81 5.04
CA ALA A 100 -15.93 16.26 3.83
C ALA A 100 -14.56 16.88 3.56
N MET A 101 -14.40 18.20 3.70
CA MET A 101 -13.11 18.87 3.59
C MET A 101 -12.09 18.30 4.58
N GLU A 102 -12.44 18.19 5.85
CA GLU A 102 -11.58 17.63 6.89
C GLU A 102 -11.16 16.18 6.57
N ALA A 103 -12.11 15.35 6.12
CA ALA A 103 -11.83 13.98 5.70
C ALA A 103 -10.84 13.93 4.53
N TRP A 104 -11.02 14.80 3.52
CA TRP A 104 -10.11 14.91 2.38
C TRP A 104 -8.72 15.41 2.76
N VAL A 105 -8.63 16.51 3.53
CA VAL A 105 -7.34 17.05 4.00
C VAL A 105 -6.59 16.00 4.82
N LYS A 106 -7.29 15.28 5.70
CA LYS A 106 -6.71 14.19 6.50
C LYS A 106 -6.21 13.04 5.62
N ALA A 107 -7.00 12.57 4.67
CA ALA A 107 -6.62 11.47 3.79
C ALA A 107 -5.42 11.84 2.91
N LEU A 108 -5.43 13.03 2.31
CA LEU A 108 -4.34 13.52 1.45
C LEU A 108 -3.04 13.75 2.24
N SER A 109 -3.14 14.27 3.46
CA SER A 109 -1.98 14.45 4.34
C SER A 109 -1.32 13.11 4.70
N ARG A 110 -2.12 12.05 4.87
CA ARG A 110 -1.63 10.69 5.16
C ARG A 110 -1.04 10.00 3.92
N ALA A 111 -1.45 10.40 2.72
CA ALA A 111 -0.92 9.88 1.46
C ALA A 111 0.47 10.42 1.11
N SER A 112 0.95 11.46 1.82
CA SER A 112 2.28 12.03 1.60
C SER A 112 3.40 11.09 2.07
N PHE A 113 4.49 11.06 1.31
CA PHE A 113 5.70 10.33 1.68
C PHE A 113 6.25 10.75 3.04
N ASP A 114 6.16 12.03 3.39
CA ASP A 114 6.61 12.54 4.68
C ASP A 114 5.84 11.92 5.85
N TYR A 115 4.53 11.71 5.68
CA TYR A 115 3.72 11.04 6.68
C TYR A 115 4.17 9.58 6.87
N MET A 116 4.33 8.84 5.78
CA MET A 116 4.80 7.46 5.84
C MET A 116 6.18 7.37 6.53
N ARG A 117 7.11 8.25 6.18
CA ARG A 117 8.44 8.32 6.81
C ARG A 117 8.37 8.61 8.31
N LEU A 118 7.49 9.52 8.74
CA LEU A 118 7.27 9.81 10.15
C LEU A 118 6.70 8.58 10.89
N VAL A 119 5.72 7.91 10.30
CA VAL A 119 5.11 6.70 10.86
C VAL A 119 6.14 5.57 10.97
N VAL A 120 6.97 5.33 9.94
CA VAL A 120 8.02 4.30 10.01
C VAL A 120 8.98 4.57 11.15
N ARG A 121 9.48 5.81 11.29
CA ARG A 121 10.42 6.18 12.37
C ARG A 121 9.84 5.95 13.75
N GLU A 122 8.57 6.31 13.95
CA GLU A 122 7.89 6.11 15.24
C GLU A 122 7.69 4.62 15.53
N LEU A 123 7.29 3.82 14.54
CA LEU A 123 7.12 2.38 14.69
C LEU A 123 8.46 1.67 14.98
N GLU A 124 9.54 2.06 14.31
CA GLU A 124 10.89 1.54 14.58
C GLU A 124 11.30 1.80 16.04
N LYS A 125 11.10 3.03 16.52
CA LYS A 125 11.36 3.40 17.92
C LYS A 125 10.52 2.56 18.89
N GLN A 126 9.23 2.37 18.63
CA GLN A 126 8.36 1.53 19.47
C GLN A 126 8.83 0.07 19.51
N LEU A 127 9.31 -0.47 18.37
CA LEU A 127 9.88 -1.81 18.31
C LEU A 127 11.18 -1.91 19.12
N GLU A 128 12.03 -0.89 19.12
CA GLU A 128 13.25 -0.85 19.93
C GLU A 128 12.94 -0.81 21.43
N GLU A 129 11.99 0.02 21.86
CA GLU A 129 11.57 0.14 23.26
C GLU A 129 10.98 -1.18 23.78
N MET A 130 10.13 -1.86 23.01
CA MET A 130 9.59 -3.18 23.38
C MET A 130 10.71 -4.25 23.47
N ARG A 131 11.67 -4.22 22.54
CA ARG A 131 12.82 -5.14 22.56
C ARG A 131 13.76 -4.88 23.74
N TRP A 132 13.85 -3.65 24.25
CA TRP A 132 14.63 -3.30 25.43
C TRP A 132 13.89 -3.64 26.73
N GLY A 133 12.57 -3.41 26.79
CA GLY A 133 11.71 -3.75 27.91
C GLY A 133 11.69 -5.25 28.27
N CYS A 134 11.92 -6.14 27.30
CA CYS A 134 12.01 -7.58 27.54
C CYS A 134 13.42 -8.09 27.91
N ARG A 135 14.48 -7.28 27.80
CA ARG A 135 15.86 -7.70 28.19
C ARG A 135 16.18 -7.48 29.66
N HIS A 136 15.36 -6.71 30.37
CA HIS A 136 15.42 -6.57 31.81
C HIS A 136 14.24 -7.34 32.39
N GLY A 137 14.48 -8.57 32.86
CA GLY A 137 13.46 -9.43 33.47
C GLY A 137 12.68 -8.77 34.62
N PRO A 138 11.68 -9.47 35.20
CA PRO A 138 10.76 -8.90 36.18
C PRO A 138 11.49 -8.64 37.52
N ALA A 139 12.21 -7.53 37.59
CA ALA A 139 12.90 -7.08 38.79
C ALA A 139 13.01 -5.56 38.82
N CYS A 140 11.93 -4.84 38.51
CA CYS A 140 11.75 -3.49 39.06
C CYS A 140 10.27 -3.07 39.08
N CYS A 141 9.43 -3.87 39.73
CA CYS A 141 8.19 -3.35 40.31
C CYS A 141 8.56 -2.58 41.60
N LYS A 142 9.30 -1.48 41.49
CA LYS A 142 9.32 -0.49 42.57
C LYS A 142 8.47 0.66 42.10
N ALA A 143 7.28 0.72 42.68
CA ALA A 143 6.34 1.82 42.59
C ALA A 143 7.07 3.16 42.56
N ARG A 144 6.80 3.97 41.54
CA ARG A 144 7.17 5.38 41.55
C ARG A 144 5.91 6.20 41.87
N PRO A 145 5.98 7.21 42.74
CA PRO A 145 4.80 7.79 43.38
C PRO A 145 3.92 8.54 42.38
N LEU A 146 2.62 8.48 42.62
CA LEU A 146 1.61 9.38 42.04
C LEU A 146 2.10 10.83 42.18
N GLY A 147 2.29 11.51 41.05
CA GLY A 147 2.67 12.91 41.04
C GLY A 147 2.85 13.46 39.63
N MET A 148 1.93 14.36 39.28
CA MET A 148 1.96 15.31 38.15
C MET A 148 1.34 14.81 36.84
N GLU A 149 0.02 14.96 36.81
CA GLU A 149 -0.80 15.13 35.61
C GLU A 149 -0.22 16.25 34.74
N ASN A 150 0.14 15.92 33.50
CA ASN A 150 0.21 16.88 32.40
C ASN A 150 -0.40 16.19 31.18
N SER A 151 -1.71 16.35 31.09
CA SER A 151 -2.58 15.84 30.04
C SER A 151 -2.28 16.56 28.73
N LEU A 152 -1.69 15.85 27.77
CA LEU A 152 -1.80 16.15 26.34
C LEU A 152 -2.53 14.99 25.66
N PRO A 153 -3.40 15.26 24.67
CA PRO A 153 -4.46 14.32 24.31
C PRO A 153 -3.85 13.07 23.67
N ALA A 154 -4.14 11.93 24.29
CA ALA A 154 -3.89 10.63 23.71
C ALA A 154 -4.56 10.58 22.33
N LEU A 155 -3.77 10.41 21.27
CA LEU A 155 -4.32 10.02 19.98
C LEU A 155 -5.02 8.68 20.18
N PRO A 156 -6.21 8.48 19.57
CA PRO A 156 -6.99 7.28 19.78
C PRO A 156 -6.13 6.08 19.42
N VAL A 157 -6.04 5.14 20.37
CA VAL A 157 -5.54 3.78 20.15
C VAL A 157 -6.26 3.28 18.90
N VAL A 158 -5.54 3.22 17.77
CA VAL A 158 -6.04 2.61 16.56
C VAL A 158 -6.09 1.13 16.86
N LEU A 159 -7.23 0.68 17.37
CA LEU A 159 -7.59 -0.72 17.45
C LEU A 159 -7.38 -1.30 16.04
N PRO A 160 -6.54 -2.33 15.84
CA PRO A 160 -6.40 -2.94 14.54
C PRO A 160 -7.77 -3.45 14.10
N LYS A 161 -8.33 -2.82 13.07
CA LYS A 161 -9.52 -3.31 12.39
C LYS A 161 -9.14 -4.67 11.79
N GLU A 162 -9.76 -5.71 12.33
CA GLU A 162 -9.60 -7.13 12.03
C GLU A 162 -9.94 -7.47 10.56
N ASN A 163 -9.08 -7.07 9.64
CA ASN A 163 -9.21 -7.46 8.25
C ASN A 163 -8.01 -8.32 7.85
N GLY A 164 -8.17 -9.63 8.09
CA GLY A 164 -7.42 -10.66 7.39
C GLY A 164 -6.22 -11.24 8.14
N CYS A 165 -6.48 -12.24 9.00
CA CYS A 165 -5.48 -13.25 9.33
C CYS A 165 -6.15 -14.63 9.40
N ALA A 166 -5.76 -15.50 8.47
CA ALA A 166 -6.13 -16.91 8.46
C ALA A 166 -5.49 -17.61 9.68
N VAL A 167 -6.33 -18.17 10.56
CA VAL A 167 -5.89 -19.04 11.65
C VAL A 167 -5.43 -20.37 11.05
N TRP A 168 -4.13 -20.61 11.07
CA TRP A 168 -3.57 -21.94 10.82
C TRP A 168 -3.63 -22.76 12.11
N ASN A 169 -4.15 -23.97 11.97
CA ASN A 169 -4.46 -24.97 13.00
C ASN A 169 -3.36 -25.17 14.05
N ASN A 170 -3.79 -25.52 15.27
CA ASN A 170 -3.31 -26.70 15.99
C ASN A 170 -4.42 -27.22 16.92
N ALA A 171 -4.94 -28.41 16.64
CA ALA A 171 -5.53 -29.30 17.65
C ALA A 171 -4.39 -30.12 18.30
N PRO A 172 -4.51 -30.60 19.55
CA PRO A 172 -5.43 -31.69 19.90
C PRO A 172 -6.22 -31.38 21.20
N SER A 173 -7.42 -31.91 21.43
CA SER A 173 -7.62 -33.29 21.92
C SER A 173 -9.12 -33.61 21.94
N VAL A 174 -9.46 -34.80 21.42
CA VAL A 174 -10.42 -35.78 21.96
C VAL A 174 -11.74 -35.24 22.54
N ASP A 175 -12.84 -35.39 21.79
CA ASP A 175 -13.80 -36.44 22.15
C ASP A 175 -14.72 -36.86 21.00
N GLN A 176 -15.04 -38.15 21.06
CA GLN A 176 -15.65 -39.04 20.09
C GLN A 176 -17.16 -38.76 19.94
N LEU A 177 -17.76 -39.03 18.76
CA LEU A 177 -19.05 -39.71 18.61
C LEU A 177 -19.40 -39.97 17.11
N HIS A 178 -19.33 -41.26 16.76
CA HIS A 178 -20.08 -42.08 15.79
C HIS A 178 -21.01 -41.45 14.72
N GLY A 179 -20.90 -41.95 13.47
CA GLY A 179 -22.09 -42.10 12.59
C GLY A 179 -21.92 -42.12 11.06
N ALA A 180 -21.41 -43.23 10.50
CA ALA A 180 -21.81 -43.88 9.23
C ALA A 180 -21.69 -43.23 7.81
N ALA A 181 -21.10 -44.05 6.92
CA ALA A 181 -21.45 -44.33 5.50
C ALA A 181 -20.85 -43.49 4.34
N GLY A 182 -19.68 -43.94 3.86
CA GLY A 182 -19.39 -44.45 2.50
C GLY A 182 -19.68 -43.63 1.23
N CYS A 183 -18.63 -43.32 0.46
CA CYS A 183 -18.47 -43.73 -0.95
C CYS A 183 -17.06 -43.40 -1.50
N ASP A 184 -16.48 -44.38 -2.19
CA ASP A 184 -15.18 -44.36 -2.86
C ASP A 184 -15.18 -43.49 -4.13
N GLY A 185 -14.04 -42.83 -4.39
CA GLY A 185 -13.78 -42.10 -5.62
C GLY A 185 -12.32 -41.68 -5.74
N HIS A 186 -11.46 -42.60 -6.17
CA HIS A 186 -10.07 -42.33 -6.52
C HIS A 186 -9.96 -41.49 -7.81
N THR A 187 -9.44 -40.27 -7.70
CA THR A 187 -8.70 -39.61 -8.80
C THR A 187 -7.40 -39.04 -8.26
N ASN A 188 -6.30 -39.68 -8.66
CA ASN A 188 -4.93 -39.38 -8.28
C ASN A 188 -4.38 -38.28 -9.20
N THR A 189 -4.34 -37.02 -8.74
CA THR A 189 -3.54 -35.95 -9.37
C THR A 189 -2.71 -35.26 -8.31
N ARG A 190 -1.43 -35.64 -8.26
CA ARG A 190 -0.41 -35.12 -7.35
C ARG A 190 -0.03 -33.68 -7.77
N PRO A 191 -0.14 -32.67 -6.89
CA PRO A 191 0.34 -31.32 -7.21
C PRO A 191 1.86 -31.29 -7.31
N LEU A 192 2.39 -30.51 -8.25
CA LEU A 192 3.83 -30.24 -8.40
C LEU A 192 4.37 -29.51 -7.15
N PRO A 193 5.61 -29.79 -6.71
CA PRO A 193 6.15 -29.20 -5.49
C PRO A 193 6.37 -27.69 -5.67
N LEU A 194 5.78 -26.91 -4.77
CA LEU A 194 6.03 -25.48 -4.62
C LEU A 194 7.45 -25.26 -4.02
N PRO A 195 8.17 -24.20 -4.45
CA PRO A 195 9.47 -23.87 -3.87
C PRO A 195 9.34 -23.51 -2.37
N PRO A 196 10.34 -23.84 -1.54
CA PRO A 196 10.26 -23.65 -0.10
C PRO A 196 10.19 -22.17 0.28
N HIS A 197 9.17 -21.82 1.06
CA HIS A 197 8.99 -20.52 1.70
C HIS A 197 10.19 -20.25 2.64
N ARG A 198 11.01 -19.24 2.35
CA ARG A 198 12.15 -18.85 3.19
C ARG A 198 11.61 -18.23 4.48
N ARG A 199 11.81 -18.94 5.59
CA ARG A 199 11.55 -18.48 6.96
C ARG A 199 12.57 -17.38 7.27
N ALA A 200 12.12 -16.18 7.63
CA ALA A 200 13.00 -15.08 7.97
C ALA A 200 13.78 -15.40 9.26
N SER A 201 15.06 -15.75 9.11
CA SER A 201 16.02 -15.80 10.20
C SER A 201 16.86 -14.54 10.17
N SER A 202 16.85 -13.87 11.31
CA SER A 202 17.67 -12.73 11.69
C SER A 202 19.18 -12.98 11.51
N GLY A 203 19.87 -11.97 10.98
CA GLY A 203 21.30 -11.76 11.19
C GLY A 203 22.20 -12.14 10.02
N ASP A 204 22.74 -11.11 9.38
CA ASP A 204 24.02 -11.12 8.64
C ASP A 204 24.13 -11.93 7.33
N ALA A 205 23.22 -11.71 6.36
CA ALA A 205 23.21 -12.42 5.07
C ALA A 205 23.15 -11.52 3.81
N GLY A 206 23.33 -10.20 3.93
CA GLY A 206 23.15 -9.27 2.80
C GLY A 206 24.09 -9.48 1.61
N MET A 207 25.30 -10.00 1.83
CA MET A 207 26.28 -10.26 0.76
C MET A 207 26.15 -11.67 0.14
N ALA A 208 25.58 -12.63 0.87
CA ALA A 208 25.44 -14.00 0.39
C ALA A 208 24.23 -14.17 -0.54
N GLU A 209 23.11 -13.50 -0.25
CA GLU A 209 21.90 -13.54 -1.11
C GLU A 209 22.11 -12.86 -2.46
N ILE A 210 22.87 -11.77 -2.52
CA ILE A 210 23.21 -11.10 -3.79
C ILE A 210 24.09 -12.03 -4.65
N SER A 211 25.02 -12.76 -4.04
CA SER A 211 25.87 -13.74 -4.74
C SER A 211 25.06 -14.93 -5.29
N GLU A 212 24.08 -15.40 -4.53
CA GLU A 212 23.17 -16.47 -4.94
C GLU A 212 22.28 -16.03 -6.12
N PHE A 213 21.74 -14.81 -6.07
CA PHE A 213 20.97 -14.22 -7.16
C PHE A 213 21.81 -13.99 -8.43
N CYS A 214 23.03 -13.45 -8.31
CA CYS A 214 23.91 -13.20 -9.45
C CYS A 214 24.25 -14.51 -10.21
N ARG A 215 24.56 -15.59 -9.48
CA ARG A 215 24.83 -16.90 -10.08
C ARG A 215 23.62 -17.47 -10.79
N LEU A 216 22.44 -17.31 -10.21
CA LEU A 216 21.18 -17.76 -10.80
C LEU A 216 20.85 -16.99 -12.09
N HIS A 217 21.02 -15.67 -12.06
CA HIS A 217 20.79 -14.79 -13.20
C HIS A 217 21.73 -15.10 -14.37
N GLU A 218 23.00 -15.33 -14.08
CA GLU A 218 24.01 -15.66 -15.09
C GLU A 218 23.71 -17.01 -15.76
N ARG A 219 23.30 -18.02 -14.98
CA ARG A 219 22.92 -19.34 -15.49
C ARG A 219 21.69 -19.28 -16.40
N TYR A 220 20.61 -18.64 -15.96
CA TYR A 220 19.40 -18.51 -16.79
C TYR A 220 19.63 -17.61 -18.00
N GLY A 221 20.50 -16.60 -17.90
CA GLY A 221 20.91 -15.77 -19.03
C GLY A 221 21.58 -16.60 -20.14
N GLN A 222 22.45 -17.55 -19.77
CA GLN A 222 23.09 -18.46 -20.72
C GLN A 222 22.10 -19.42 -21.38
N GLU A 223 21.17 -19.98 -20.59
CA GLU A 223 20.12 -20.87 -21.10
C GLU A 223 19.21 -20.17 -22.12
N VAL A 224 18.81 -18.93 -21.84
CA VAL A 224 18.03 -18.11 -22.78
C VAL A 224 18.82 -17.79 -24.04
N ALA A 225 20.13 -17.55 -23.94
CA ALA A 225 20.99 -17.31 -25.10
C ALA A 225 21.09 -18.55 -26.02
N GLN A 226 21.23 -19.75 -25.44
CA GLN A 226 21.23 -21.01 -26.19
C GLN A 226 19.90 -21.26 -26.88
N LEU A 227 18.78 -21.07 -26.18
CA LEU A 227 17.44 -21.23 -26.77
C LEU A 227 17.21 -20.28 -27.96
N ARG A 228 17.77 -19.06 -27.91
CA ARG A 228 17.72 -18.12 -29.04
C ARG A 228 18.55 -18.60 -30.23
N GLN A 229 19.75 -19.13 -29.99
CA GLN A 229 20.59 -19.68 -31.06
C GLN A 229 19.92 -20.90 -31.71
N ASP A 230 19.40 -21.82 -30.91
CA ASP A 230 18.70 -23.01 -31.41
C ASP A 230 17.43 -22.65 -32.18
N TRP A 231 16.73 -21.59 -31.77
CA TRP A 231 15.59 -21.08 -32.51
C TRP A 231 16.03 -20.49 -33.85
N GLN A 232 17.11 -19.70 -33.90
CA GLN A 232 17.66 -19.13 -35.13
C GLN A 232 18.15 -20.20 -36.11
N LEU A 233 18.82 -21.24 -35.61
CA LEU A 233 19.28 -22.38 -36.41
C LEU A 233 18.10 -23.15 -37.02
N ARG A 234 17.01 -23.33 -36.25
CA ARG A 234 15.77 -23.93 -36.76
C ARG A 234 15.08 -23.08 -37.82
N GLN A 235 15.17 -21.75 -37.74
CA GLN A 235 14.66 -20.88 -38.81
C GLN A 235 15.45 -21.04 -40.13
N HIS A 236 16.77 -21.27 -40.06
CA HIS A 236 17.62 -21.43 -41.24
C HIS A 236 17.54 -22.83 -41.87
N GLN A 237 17.16 -23.87 -41.10
CA GLN A 237 16.94 -25.22 -41.63
C GLN A 237 15.61 -25.40 -42.37
N HIS A 238 14.69 -24.44 -42.26
CA HIS A 238 13.36 -24.48 -42.90
C HIS A 238 13.21 -23.53 -44.11
N GLN A 239 14.30 -22.98 -44.63
CA GLN A 239 14.29 -22.20 -45.87
C GLN A 239 14.80 -23.08 -47.03
N PRO A 240 14.00 -23.30 -48.10
CA PRO A 240 14.31 -24.23 -49.18
C PRO A 240 15.49 -23.79 -50.05
#